data_AF-A0A258NWQ6-F1
#
_entry.id   AF-A0A258NWQ6-F1
#
_cell.length_a   1.000
_cell.length_b   1.000
_cell.length_c   1.000
_cell.angle_alpha   90.00
_cell.angle_beta   90.00
_cell.angle_gamma   90.00
#
_symmetry.space_group_name_H-M   'P 1'
#
loop_
_entity.id
_entity.type
_entity.pdbx_description
1 polymer ?
#
loop_
_entity_poly.entity_id
_entity_poly.type
_entity_poly.pdbx_seq_one_letter_code
_entity_poly.pdbx_strand_id
1 'polypeptide(L)'
;MTDRELLEWAAKAAGIELAQPVVYSDADGVYKARHGWWHPLEDDAHALQLAVAVKLQIHIDNGYGTAARRPDQMWQACEAHKYGGIEAATRRAIVRAAAAIGQQEGE
;
A
#
# COMPACT_ATOMS: atom_id res chain seq x y z
N MET A 1 7.33 8.36 -7.31
CA MET A 1 6.39 8.64 -6.21
C MET A 1 7.16 8.68 -4.92
N THR A 2 6.93 9.71 -4.12
CA THR A 2 7.29 9.75 -2.70
C THR A 2 6.42 8.76 -1.93
N ASP A 3 6.85 8.33 -0.73
CA ASP A 3 6.04 7.45 0.11
C ASP A 3 4.71 8.14 0.52
N ARG A 4 4.73 9.48 0.63
CA ARG A 4 3.53 10.31 0.79
C ARG A 4 2.52 10.14 -0.35
N GLU A 5 2.93 10.44 -1.58
CA GLU A 5 2.06 10.29 -2.76
C GLU A 5 1.56 8.85 -2.89
N LEU A 6 2.44 7.88 -2.62
CA LEU A 6 2.12 6.45 -2.65
C LEU A 6 0.95 6.11 -1.73
N LEU A 7 0.99 6.60 -0.50
CA LEU A 7 -0.05 6.37 0.49
C LEU A 7 -1.35 7.12 0.17
N GLU A 8 -1.29 8.33 -0.37
CA GLU A 8 -2.48 9.08 -0.80
C GLU A 8 -3.26 8.35 -1.91
N TRP A 9 -2.56 7.84 -2.92
CA TRP A 9 -3.19 7.07 -4.00
C TRP A 9 -3.72 5.72 -3.51
N ALA A 10 -3.00 5.04 -2.62
CA ALA A 10 -3.46 3.80 -2.01
C ALA A 10 -4.73 4.02 -1.15
N ALA A 11 -4.78 5.11 -0.37
CA ALA A 11 -5.96 5.47 0.40
C ALA A 11 -7.16 5.74 -0.51
N LYS A 12 -6.94 6.48 -1.61
CA LYS A 12 -7.96 6.74 -2.62
C LYS A 12 -8.53 5.44 -3.21
N ALA A 13 -7.67 4.51 -3.62
CA ALA A 13 -8.09 3.22 -4.17
C ALA A 13 -8.94 2.40 -3.18
N ALA A 14 -8.65 2.50 -1.89
CA ALA A 14 -9.37 1.80 -0.83
C ALA A 14 -10.60 2.55 -0.30
N GLY A 15 -10.88 3.76 -0.79
CA GLY A 15 -11.95 4.61 -0.25
C GLY A 15 -11.71 5.07 1.20
N ILE A 16 -10.45 5.13 1.64
CA ILE A 16 -10.08 5.56 2.99
C ILE A 16 -10.04 7.08 3.06
N GLU A 17 -10.87 7.66 3.93
CA GLU A 17 -10.85 9.10 4.22
C GLU A 17 -9.72 9.44 5.21
N LEU A 18 -8.69 10.13 4.70
CA LEU A 18 -7.64 10.72 5.52
C LEU A 18 -8.21 11.92 6.31
N ALA A 19 -7.80 12.08 7.57
CA ALA A 19 -8.32 13.15 8.42
C ALA A 19 -7.90 14.52 7.85
N GLN A 20 -8.75 15.54 8.00
CA GLN A 20 -8.42 16.92 7.64
C GLN A 20 -8.20 17.79 8.90
N PRO A 21 -7.13 18.61 8.96
CA PRO A 21 -6.03 18.67 8.00
C PRO A 21 -5.23 17.35 7.98
N VAL A 22 -4.74 16.97 6.79
CA VAL A 22 -3.94 15.75 6.62
C VAL A 22 -2.63 15.92 7.38
N VAL A 23 -2.49 15.17 8.47
CA VAL A 23 -1.24 15.11 9.23
C VAL A 23 -0.46 13.91 8.72
N TYR A 24 0.63 14.19 8.01
CA TYR A 24 1.64 13.24 7.56
C TYR A 24 2.94 13.51 8.31
N SER A 25 3.53 12.47 8.91
CA SER A 25 4.88 12.54 9.47
C SER A 25 5.87 12.03 8.43
N ASP A 26 6.73 12.90 7.88
CA ASP A 26 7.81 12.46 6.98
C ASP A 26 8.82 11.54 7.68
N ALA A 27 8.98 11.67 9.01
CA ALA A 27 9.89 10.85 9.80
C ALA A 27 9.36 9.42 9.98
N ASP A 28 8.04 9.29 10.16
CA ASP A 28 7.42 8.00 10.51
C ASP A 28 6.59 7.40 9.37
N GLY A 29 6.34 8.12 8.27
CA GLY A 29 5.49 7.67 7.15
C GLY A 29 3.99 7.56 7.45
N VAL A 30 3.56 7.95 8.65
CA VAL A 30 2.20 7.71 9.17
C VAL A 30 1.21 8.79 8.72
N TYR A 31 -0.01 8.37 8.36
CA TYR A 31 -1.16 9.27 8.20
C TYR A 31 -2.10 9.23 9.41
N LYS A 32 -2.69 10.38 9.75
CA LYS A 32 -3.90 10.41 10.58
C LYS A 32 -5.14 10.16 9.70
N ALA A 33 -5.82 9.05 9.93
CA ALA A 33 -7.11 8.71 9.34
C ALA A 33 -8.27 9.18 10.26
N ARG A 34 -9.49 9.31 9.72
CA ARG A 34 -10.66 9.72 10.52
C ARG A 34 -10.89 8.86 11.77
N HIS A 35 -10.48 7.59 11.74
CA HIS A 35 -10.67 6.62 12.82
C HIS A 35 -9.38 6.23 13.57
N GLY A 36 -8.26 6.92 13.36
CA GLY A 36 -7.00 6.59 14.03
C GLY A 36 -5.77 6.93 13.20
N TRP A 37 -4.68 6.19 13.41
CA TRP A 37 -3.48 6.27 12.57
C TRP A 37 -3.54 5.18 11.50
N TRP A 38 -2.99 5.47 10.32
CA TRP A 38 -2.92 4.54 9.20
C TRP A 38 -1.51 4.54 8.63
N HIS A 39 -0.86 3.37 8.65
CA HIS A 39 0.53 3.23 8.20
C HIS A 39 0.83 1.88 7.57
N PRO A 40 0.29 1.58 6.37
CA PRO A 40 0.41 0.27 5.75
C PRO A 40 1.84 -0.09 5.28
N LEU A 41 2.81 0.83 5.34
CA LEU A 41 4.22 0.52 5.06
C LEU A 41 4.91 -0.19 6.24
N GLU A 42 4.44 0.02 7.48
CA GLU A 42 5.02 -0.60 8.68
C GLU A 42 4.02 -1.39 9.53
N ASP A 43 2.72 -1.27 9.28
CA ASP A 43 1.66 -1.99 9.98
C ASP A 43 1.02 -3.06 9.06
N ASP A 44 1.19 -4.33 9.43
CA ASP A 44 0.68 -5.48 8.69
C ASP A 44 -0.84 -5.51 8.60
N ALA A 45 -1.55 -5.06 9.64
CA ALA A 45 -3.01 -5.05 9.65
C ALA A 45 -3.54 -4.02 8.66
N HIS A 46 -2.93 -2.82 8.63
CA HIS A 46 -3.27 -1.79 7.63
C HIS A 46 -2.95 -2.24 6.20
N ALA A 47 -1.83 -2.93 5.98
CA ALA A 47 -1.48 -3.48 4.68
C ALA A 47 -2.48 -4.55 4.24
N LEU A 48 -2.83 -5.49 5.12
CA LEU A 48 -3.79 -6.54 4.79
C LEU A 48 -5.19 -5.97 4.52
N GLN A 49 -5.65 -5.01 5.34
CA GLN A 49 -6.91 -4.32 5.12
C GLN A 49 -6.93 -3.62 3.76
N LEU A 50 -5.83 -2.96 3.38
CA LEU A 50 -5.68 -2.33 2.09
C LEU A 50 -5.79 -3.37 0.95
N ALA A 51 -5.07 -4.48 1.05
CA ALA A 51 -5.12 -5.55 0.05
C ALA A 51 -6.54 -6.12 -0.15
N VAL A 52 -7.28 -6.30 0.95
CA VAL A 52 -8.68 -6.77 0.90
C VAL A 52 -9.58 -5.72 0.27
N ALA A 53 -9.46 -4.45 0.68
CA ALA A 53 -10.29 -3.35 0.17
C ALA A 53 -10.16 -3.20 -1.35
N VAL A 54 -8.94 -3.28 -1.87
CA VAL A 54 -8.66 -3.16 -3.31
C VAL A 54 -8.65 -4.50 -4.07
N LYS A 55 -9.00 -5.60 -3.37
CA LYS A 55 -9.14 -6.97 -3.92
C LYS A 55 -7.88 -7.49 -4.62
N LEU A 56 -6.74 -7.43 -3.94
CA LEU A 56 -5.46 -7.91 -4.48
C LEU A 56 -5.30 -9.43 -4.34
N GLN A 57 -4.72 -10.04 -5.37
CA GLN A 57 -3.97 -11.28 -5.32
C GLN A 57 -2.51 -10.96 -5.00
N ILE A 58 -1.96 -11.64 -4.00
CA ILE A 58 -0.59 -11.45 -3.53
C ILE A 58 0.17 -12.77 -3.72
N HIS A 59 1.32 -12.70 -4.38
CA HIS A 59 2.23 -13.83 -4.56
C HIS A 59 3.53 -13.55 -3.81
N ILE A 60 3.78 -14.32 -2.75
CA ILE A 60 4.92 -14.17 -1.86
C ILE A 60 5.91 -15.28 -2.18
N ASP A 61 7.12 -14.91 -2.61
CA ASP A 61 8.18 -15.84 -2.97
C ASP A 61 9.47 -15.53 -2.17
N ASN A 62 10.04 -16.57 -1.56
CA ASN A 62 11.22 -16.45 -0.73
C ASN A 62 12.54 -16.26 -1.50
N GLY A 63 12.57 -16.46 -2.82
CA GLY A 63 13.74 -16.22 -3.67
C GLY A 63 13.70 -14.90 -4.42
N TYR A 64 12.50 -14.43 -4.77
CA TYR A 64 12.32 -13.29 -5.70
C TYR A 64 11.63 -12.07 -5.10
N GLY A 65 10.81 -12.25 -4.06
CA GLY A 65 10.05 -11.15 -3.44
C GLY A 65 8.55 -11.30 -3.46
N THR A 66 7.85 -10.20 -3.30
CA THR A 66 6.37 -10.18 -3.33
C THR A 66 5.88 -9.44 -4.55
N ALA A 67 4.90 -10.03 -5.24
CA ALA A 67 4.15 -9.39 -6.30
C ALA A 67 2.68 -9.24 -5.91
N ALA A 68 2.05 -8.14 -6.31
CA ALA A 68 0.64 -7.87 -6.01
C ALA A 68 -0.10 -7.37 -7.26
N ARG A 69 -1.35 -7.83 -7.42
CA ARG A 69 -2.23 -7.42 -8.53
C ARG A 69 -3.72 -7.56 -8.21
N ARG A 70 -4.61 -6.86 -8.90
CA ARG A 70 -6.02 -7.27 -9.02
C ARG A 70 -6.17 -8.52 -9.91
N PRO A 71 -7.22 -9.33 -9.71
CA PRO A 71 -7.61 -10.38 -10.65
C PRO A 71 -7.69 -9.84 -12.08
N ASP A 72 -7.29 -10.65 -13.05
CA ASP A 72 -7.39 -10.37 -14.49
C ASP A 72 -6.59 -9.15 -15.00
N GLN A 73 -5.73 -8.57 -14.17
CA GLN A 73 -4.80 -7.49 -14.56
C GLN A 73 -3.34 -7.96 -14.56
N MET A 74 -2.46 -7.24 -15.27
CA MET A 74 -1.01 -7.43 -15.21
C MET A 74 -0.48 -7.16 -13.80
N TRP A 75 0.62 -7.78 -13.37
CA TRP A 75 1.26 -7.48 -12.08
C TRP A 75 1.50 -5.98 -11.90
N GLN A 76 0.91 -5.40 -10.85
CA GLN A 76 0.96 -3.95 -10.61
C GLN A 76 2.15 -3.52 -9.77
N ALA A 77 2.66 -4.42 -8.93
CA ALA A 77 3.86 -4.18 -8.15
C ALA A 77 4.66 -5.46 -7.93
N CYS A 78 5.98 -5.33 -7.93
CA CYS A 78 6.94 -6.34 -7.51
C CYS A 78 7.96 -5.70 -6.58
N GLU A 79 8.21 -6.31 -5.43
CA GLU A 79 9.19 -5.88 -4.44
C GLU A 79 10.13 -7.02 -4.10
N ALA A 80 11.41 -6.86 -4.43
CA ALA A 80 12.45 -7.76 -3.97
C ALA A 80 12.62 -7.67 -2.44
N HIS A 81 13.25 -8.68 -1.84
CA HIS A 81 13.64 -8.64 -0.42
C HIS A 81 14.67 -7.52 -0.23
N LYS A 82 14.22 -6.32 0.16
CA LYS A 82 15.10 -5.21 0.53
C LYS A 82 14.64 -4.61 1.84
N TYR A 83 15.63 -4.26 2.67
CA TYR A 83 15.51 -3.51 3.93
C TYR A 83 14.27 -3.88 4.76
N GLY A 84 14.37 -4.97 5.54
CA GLY A 84 13.31 -5.37 6.49
C GLY A 84 12.64 -6.72 6.22
N GLY A 85 13.13 -7.51 5.25
CA GLY A 85 12.67 -8.88 5.02
C GLY A 85 11.49 -9.01 4.05
N ILE A 86 10.93 -10.22 3.98
CA ILE A 86 9.81 -10.55 3.09
C ILE A 86 8.53 -9.82 3.52
N GLU A 87 8.37 -9.57 4.82
CA GLU A 87 7.24 -8.87 5.42
C GLU A 87 7.20 -7.41 4.94
N ALA A 88 8.32 -6.70 5.00
CA ALA A 88 8.45 -5.34 4.50
C ALA A 88 8.21 -5.26 2.98
N ALA A 89 8.77 -6.21 2.23
CA ALA A 89 8.54 -6.31 0.79
C ALA A 89 7.05 -6.56 0.46
N THR A 90 6.37 -7.40 1.27
CA THR A 90 4.96 -7.72 1.11
C THR A 90 4.09 -6.48 1.31
N ARG A 91 4.28 -5.77 2.44
CA ARG A 91 3.58 -4.51 2.71
C ARG A 91 3.77 -3.50 1.58
N ARG A 92 5.02 -3.30 1.14
CA ARG A 92 5.31 -2.33 0.08
C ARG A 92 4.71 -2.73 -1.28
N ALA A 93 4.69 -4.01 -1.62
CA ALA A 93 4.08 -4.50 -2.85
C ALA A 93 2.57 -4.24 -2.87
N ILE A 94 1.90 -4.50 -1.74
CA ILE A 94 0.48 -4.18 -1.57
C ILE A 94 0.22 -2.68 -1.76
N VAL A 95 0.99 -1.85 -1.06
CA VAL A 95 0.82 -0.38 -1.11
C VAL A 95 1.08 0.15 -2.52
N ARG A 96 2.12 -0.33 -3.22
CA ARG A 96 2.40 0.04 -4.62
C ARG A 96 1.31 -0.40 -5.59
N ALA A 97 0.79 -1.62 -5.45
CA ALA A 97 -0.30 -2.08 -6.30
C ALA A 97 -1.57 -1.26 -6.06
N ALA A 98 -1.94 -1.00 -4.81
CA ALA A 98 -3.09 -0.17 -4.46
C ALA A 98 -2.93 1.27 -4.99
N ALA A 99 -1.74 1.86 -4.86
CA ALA A 99 -1.46 3.19 -5.39
C ALA A 99 -1.59 3.26 -6.92
N ALA A 100 -1.05 2.27 -7.64
CA ALA A 100 -1.17 2.20 -9.10
C ALA A 100 -2.64 2.12 -9.56
N ILE A 101 -3.47 1.36 -8.82
CA ILE A 101 -4.92 1.29 -9.07
C ILE A 101 -5.58 2.66 -8.80
N GLY A 102 -5.26 3.29 -7.67
CA GLY A 102 -5.84 4.60 -7.32
C GLY A 102 -5.48 5.72 -8.29
N GLN A 103 -4.32 5.63 -8.92
CA GLN A 103 -3.93 6.50 -10.04
C GLN A 103 -4.79 6.27 -11.27
N GLN A 104 -5.00 5.01 -11.66
CA GLN A 104 -5.79 4.66 -12.85
C GLN A 104 -7.29 4.97 -12.70
N GLU A 105 -7.87 4.74 -11.52
CA GLU A 105 -9.30 5.00 -11.25
C GLU A 105 -9.56 6.45 -10.83
N GLY A 106 -8.49 7.23 -10.68
CA GLY A 106 -8.54 8.58 -10.14
C GLY A 106 -8.46 9.71 -11.15
N GLU A 107 -8.17 9.38 -12.42
CA GLU A 107 -8.28 10.23 -13.61
C GLU A 107 -9.68 10.12 -14.24
#